data_AF-A0A2W1JHD0-F1
#
_entry.id   AF-A0A2W1JHD0-F1
#
_cell.length_a   1.000
_cell.length_b   1.000
_cell.length_c   1.000
_cell.angle_alpha   90.00
_cell.angle_beta   90.00
_cell.angle_gamma   90.00
#
_symmetry.space_group_name_H-M   'P 1'
#
loop_
_entity.id
_entity.type
_entity.pdbx_description
1 polymer ?
#
loop_
_entity_poly.entity_id
_entity_poly.type
_entity_poly.pdbx_seq_one_letter_code
_entity_poly.pdbx_strand_id
1 'polypeptide(L)'
;MPEIAIADHRMNIAKILPLRHQVLRPGHRIAEVSFPEDPNEASRHYGAFDNSGQNIGCLSLFLSVWQEQSTWRLRAMAAGGNRRLAKVADGIEFI
;
A
#
# COMPACT_ATOMS: atom_id res chain seq x y z
N MET A 1 15.38 -0.97 16.57
CA MET A 1 14.34 -0.50 15.63
C MET A 1 13.59 -1.75 15.18
N PRO A 2 12.25 -1.80 15.10
CA PRO A 2 11.59 -3.00 14.58
C PRO A 2 12.03 -3.13 13.12
N GLU A 3 12.76 -4.20 12.85
CA GLU A 3 13.22 -4.60 11.53
C GLU A 3 11.98 -4.81 10.66
N ILE A 4 12.00 -4.28 9.43
CA ILE A 4 10.95 -4.62 8.46
C ILE A 4 11.16 -6.09 8.16
N ALA A 5 10.22 -6.91 8.61
CA ALA A 5 10.36 -8.36 8.59
C ALA A 5 10.05 -8.92 7.21
N ILE A 6 9.03 -8.35 6.56
CA ILE A 6 8.46 -8.86 5.32
C ILE A 6 7.92 -7.69 4.51
N ALA A 7 8.47 -7.50 3.31
CA ALA A 7 7.78 -6.81 2.23
C ALA A 7 7.22 -7.89 1.29
N ASP A 8 5.90 -7.99 1.25
CA ASP A 8 5.24 -8.99 0.41
C ASP A 8 4.76 -8.32 -0.88
N HIS A 9 5.14 -8.92 -2.00
CA HIS A 9 4.92 -8.38 -3.33
C HIS A 9 3.61 -8.95 -3.88
N ARG A 10 2.64 -8.06 -4.14
CA ARG A 10 1.34 -8.37 -4.75
C ARG A 10 0.41 -9.21 -3.84
N MET A 11 -0.04 -8.58 -2.76
CA MET A 11 -0.98 -9.19 -1.81
C MET A 11 -2.45 -8.82 -2.07
N ASN A 12 -3.35 -9.54 -1.38
CA ASN A 12 -4.76 -9.14 -1.30
C ASN A 12 -4.90 -7.80 -0.56
N ILE A 13 -5.69 -6.90 -1.15
CA ILE A 13 -6.01 -5.58 -0.60
C ILE A 13 -6.48 -5.61 0.87
N ALA A 14 -7.19 -6.66 1.28
CA ALA A 14 -7.70 -6.82 2.64
C ALA A 14 -6.60 -6.74 3.72
N LYS A 15 -5.35 -7.09 3.38
CA LYS A 15 -4.20 -7.00 4.31
C LYS A 15 -3.69 -5.57 4.54
N ILE A 16 -3.99 -4.63 3.63
CA ILE A 16 -3.49 -3.25 3.71
C ILE A 16 -4.59 -2.20 3.89
N LEU A 17 -5.85 -2.56 3.61
CA LEU A 17 -6.99 -1.67 3.72
C LEU A 17 -7.16 -1.06 5.13
N PRO A 18 -6.94 -1.79 6.24
CA PRO A 18 -6.98 -1.20 7.58
C PRO A 18 -5.96 -0.07 7.77
N LEU A 19 -4.73 -0.24 7.29
CA LEU A 19 -3.69 0.80 7.40
C LEU A 19 -4.03 2.01 6.52
N ARG A 20 -4.50 1.78 5.29
CA ARG A 20 -4.97 2.88 4.41
C ARG A 20 -6.03 3.72 5.11
N HIS A 21 -7.01 3.06 5.74
CA HIS A 21 -8.10 3.73 6.43
C HIS A 21 -7.58 4.55 7.61
N GLN A 22 -6.79 3.92 8.46
CA GLN A 22 -6.21 4.55 9.66
C GLN A 22 -5.40 5.81 9.32
N VAL A 23 -4.61 5.78 8.26
CA VAL A 23 -3.67 6.87 7.92
C VAL A 23 -4.28 7.91 6.99
N LEU A 24 -4.96 7.48 5.93
CA LEU A 24 -5.38 8.39 4.85
C LEU A 24 -6.72 9.06 5.14
N ARG A 25 -7.62 8.40 5.89
CA ARG A 25 -8.98 8.88 6.16
C ARG A 25 -9.44 8.53 7.59
N PRO A 26 -8.72 8.96 8.64
CA PRO A 26 -9.15 8.72 10.01
C PRO A 26 -10.52 9.35 10.25
N GLY A 27 -11.44 8.60 10.88
CA GLY A 27 -12.81 9.06 11.17
C GLY A 27 -13.82 8.91 10.03
N HIS A 28 -13.40 8.49 8.83
CA HIS A 28 -14.30 8.20 7.71
C HIS A 28 -14.71 6.73 7.66
N ARG A 29 -15.58 6.35 6.72
CA ARG A 29 -15.89 4.93 6.49
C ARG A 29 -14.74 4.25 5.74
N ILE A 30 -14.50 2.97 6.03
CA ILE A 30 -13.46 2.17 5.35
C ILE A 30 -13.63 2.12 3.83
N ALA A 31 -14.87 2.17 3.34
CA ALA A 31 -15.18 2.20 1.91
C ALA A 31 -14.59 3.44 1.19
N GLU A 32 -14.27 4.52 1.91
CA GLU A 32 -13.68 5.74 1.32
C GLU A 32 -12.18 5.62 1.03
N VAL A 33 -11.53 4.53 1.47
CA VAL A 33 -10.13 4.20 1.11
C VAL A 33 -10.02 2.98 0.21
N SER A 34 -11.15 2.45 -0.25
CA SER A 34 -11.24 1.45 -1.30
C SER A 34 -11.34 2.14 -2.66
N PHE A 35 -10.72 1.54 -3.66
CA PHE A 35 -10.82 1.97 -5.06
C PHE A 35 -11.54 0.92 -5.90
N PRO A 36 -12.29 1.33 -6.93
CA PRO A 36 -12.88 0.40 -7.90
C PRO A 36 -11.86 -0.52 -8.56
N GLU A 37 -10.59 -0.11 -8.64
CA GLU A 37 -9.50 -0.89 -9.21
C GLU A 37 -8.90 -1.93 -8.24
N ASP A 38 -9.13 -1.85 -6.93
CA ASP A 38 -8.59 -2.80 -5.95
C ASP A 38 -8.89 -4.30 -6.24
N PRO A 39 -10.06 -4.72 -6.75
CA PRO A 39 -10.31 -6.12 -7.10
C PRO A 39 -9.72 -6.55 -8.45
N ASN A 40 -9.14 -5.64 -9.23
CA ASN A 40 -8.56 -5.97 -10.53
C ASN A 40 -7.26 -6.77 -10.34
N GLU A 41 -7.15 -7.93 -11.01
CA GLU A 41 -5.96 -8.79 -10.93
C GLU A 41 -4.67 -8.10 -11.40
N ALA A 42 -4.78 -7.10 -12.27
CA ALA A 42 -3.63 -6.29 -12.70
C ALA A 42 -3.15 -5.32 -11.61
N SER A 43 -3.98 -5.01 -10.61
CA SER A 43 -3.59 -4.16 -9.49
C SER A 43 -2.53 -4.84 -8.64
N ARG A 44 -1.55 -4.04 -8.20
CA ARG A 44 -0.46 -4.52 -7.36
C ARG A 44 -0.52 -3.83 -6.02
N HIS A 45 -0.71 -4.59 -4.95
CA HIS A 45 -0.73 -4.09 -3.59
C HIS A 45 0.49 -4.59 -2.84
N TYR A 46 1.13 -3.69 -2.10
CA TYR A 46 2.34 -3.97 -1.34
C TYR A 46 2.14 -3.53 0.09
N GLY A 47 2.71 -4.30 1.01
CA GLY A 47 2.67 -4.07 2.44
C GLY A 47 4.02 -4.37 3.07
N ALA A 48 4.43 -3.53 4.00
CA ALA A 48 5.57 -3.72 4.87
C ALA A 48 5.06 -4.08 6.26
N PHE A 49 5.54 -5.19 6.80
CA PHE A 49 5.12 -5.69 8.11
C PHE A 49 6.31 -5.77 9.07
N ASP A 50 6.07 -5.46 10.33
CA ASP A 50 7.07 -5.73 11.38
C ASP A 50 7.01 -7.19 11.86
N ASN A 51 7.92 -7.56 12.75
CA ASN A 51 8.01 -8.92 13.31
C ASN A 51 6.74 -9.42 14.00
N SER A 52 5.81 -8.53 14.38
CA SER A 52 4.53 -8.91 14.97
C SER A 52 3.44 -9.20 13.92
N GLY A 53 3.75 -9.00 12.65
CA GLY A 53 2.79 -9.06 11.55
C GLY A 53 1.92 -7.80 11.44
N GLN A 54 2.22 -6.74 12.20
CA GLN A 54 1.51 -5.48 12.05
C GLN A 54 1.93 -4.79 10.75
N ASN A 55 0.94 -4.36 9.96
CA ASN A 55 1.17 -3.55 8.77
C ASN A 55 1.65 -2.16 9.18
N ILE A 56 2.87 -1.81 8.80
CA ILE A 56 3.53 -0.54 9.14
C ILE A 56 3.72 0.35 7.92
N GLY A 57 3.34 -0.12 6.73
CA GLY A 57 3.41 0.65 5.51
C GLY A 57 2.75 -0.07 4.34
N CYS A 58 2.14 0.68 3.42
CA CYS A 58 1.57 0.09 2.21
C CYS A 58 1.61 1.05 1.03
N LEU A 59 1.48 0.50 -0.17
CA LEU A 59 1.19 1.26 -1.39
C LEU A 59 0.44 0.40 -2.40
N SER A 60 -0.12 1.03 -3.42
CA SER A 60 -0.72 0.29 -4.53
C SER A 60 -0.46 0.92 -5.87
N LEU A 61 -0.27 0.06 -6.87
CA LEU A 61 -0.07 0.43 -8.26
C LEU A 61 -1.25 -0.07 -9.08
N PHE A 62 -1.79 0.83 -9.87
CA PHE A 62 -2.87 0.56 -10.80
C PHE A 62 -2.38 0.81 -12.22
N LEU A 63 -2.70 -0.10 -13.15
CA LEU A 63 -2.48 0.17 -14.57
C LEU A 63 -3.26 1.44 -14.96
N SER A 64 -2.60 2.30 -15.71
CA SER A 64 -3.15 3.55 -16.20
C SER A 64 -2.52 3.90 -17.54
N VAL A 65 -2.95 5.00 -18.13
CA VAL A 65 -2.37 5.55 -19.36
C VAL A 65 -1.91 6.97 -19.07
N TRP A 66 -0.67 7.28 -19.42
CA TRP A 66 -0.10 8.62 -19.32
C TRP A 66 0.64 8.93 -20.60
N GLN A 67 0.33 10.06 -21.24
CA GLN A 67 0.91 10.43 -22.55
C GLN A 67 0.80 9.28 -23.58
N GLU A 68 -0.38 8.67 -23.65
CA GLU A 68 -0.69 7.54 -24.55
C GLU A 68 0.12 6.26 -24.30
N GLN A 69 0.90 6.20 -23.22
CA GLN A 69 1.69 5.04 -22.84
C GLN A 69 1.09 4.34 -21.62
N SER A 70 1.08 3.01 -21.66
CA SER A 70 0.75 2.18 -20.50
C SER A 70 1.73 2.47 -19.36
N THR A 71 1.19 2.85 -18.20
CA THR A 71 1.98 3.22 -17.03
C THR A 71 1.38 2.66 -15.75
N TRP A 72 2.14 2.73 -14.66
CA TRP A 72 1.69 2.39 -13.32
C TRP A 72 1.45 3.66 -12.51
N ARG A 73 0.21 3.86 -12.09
CA ARG A 73 -0.16 4.97 -11.21
C ARG A 73 -0.10 4.52 -9.75
N LEU A 74 0.77 5.15 -8.98
CA LEU A 74 0.84 5.00 -7.54
C LEU A 74 -0.37 5.66 -6.86
N ARG A 75 -1.02 4.94 -5.96
CA ARG A 75 -2.07 5.46 -5.07
C ARG A 75 -1.99 4.83 -3.68
N ALA A 76 -2.65 5.49 -2.74
CA ALA A 76 -2.83 5.04 -1.35
C ALA A 76 -1.55 4.52 -0.68
N MET A 77 -0.47 5.29 -0.83
CA MET A 77 0.74 5.10 -0.09
C MET A 77 0.57 5.64 1.33
N ALA A 78 0.81 4.81 2.34
CA ALA A 78 0.63 5.15 3.75
C ALA A 78 1.75 4.53 4.59
N ALA A 79 2.12 5.21 5.68
CA ALA A 79 3.06 4.71 6.69
C ALA A 79 2.41 4.81 8.08
N GLY A 80 2.47 3.72 8.85
CA GLY A 80 1.91 3.64 10.20
C GLY A 80 2.90 4.08 11.28
N GLY A 81 2.40 4.78 12.31
CA GLY A 81 3.19 5.28 13.43
C GLY A 81 4.12 6.44 13.06
N ASN A 82 5.22 6.62 13.79
CA ASN A 82 6.20 7.69 13.55
C ASN A 82 7.23 7.34 12.45
N ARG A 83 6.80 6.54 11.45
CA ARG A 83 7.66 6.07 10.35
C ARG A 83 7.57 7.01 9.17
N ARG A 84 8.71 7.31 8.55
CA ARG A 84 8.76 8.08 7.31
C ARG A 84 8.39 7.20 6.12
N LEU A 85 7.65 7.77 5.18
CA LEU A 85 7.24 7.14 3.93
C LEU A 85 8.41 6.57 3.12
N ALA A 86 9.57 7.23 3.12
CA ALA A 86 10.78 6.74 2.45
C ALA A 86 11.22 5.35 2.94
N LYS A 87 11.17 5.12 4.27
CA LYS A 87 11.58 3.82 4.85
C LYS A 87 10.63 2.68 4.52
N VAL A 88 9.37 2.99 4.21
CA VAL A 88 8.39 1.99 3.76
C VAL A 88 8.68 1.62 2.31
N ALA A 89 9.04 2.59 1.48
CA ALA A 89 9.39 2.36 0.08
C ALA A 89 10.69 1.56 -0.07
N ASP A 90 11.69 1.78 0.79
CA ASP A 90 12.97 1.04 0.76
C ASP A 90 12.81 -0.48 0.91
N GLY A 91 11.78 -0.93 1.65
CA GLY A 91 11.46 -2.35 1.77
C GLY A 91 10.64 -2.90 0.61
N ILE A 92 9.96 -2.05 -0.15
CA ILE A 92 9.07 -2.45 -1.24
C ILE A 92 9.85 -2.37 -2.55
N GLU A 93 10.50 -3.47 -2.93
CA GLU A 93 11.15 -3.56 -4.24
C GLU A 93 10.11 -3.63 -5.38
N PHE A 94 10.29 -2.74 -6.36
CA PHE A 94 9.52 -2.74 -7.61
C PHE A 94 10.30 -3.57 -8.64
N ILE A 95 9.84 -4.79 -8.87
CA ILE A 95 10.25 -5.66 -10.01
C ILE A 95 9.70 -5.14 -11.34
#